data_AF-A0A7S0RQ24-F1
#
_entry.id   AF-A0A7S0RQ24-F1
#
_cell.length_a   1.000
_cell.length_b   1.000
_cell.length_c   1.000
_cell.angle_alpha   90.00
_cell.angle_beta   90.00
_cell.angle_gamma   90.00
#
_symmetry.space_group_name_H-M   'P 1'
#
loop_
_entity.id
_entity.type
_entity.pdbx_description
1 polymer ?
#
loop_
_entity_poly.entity_id
_entity_poly.type
_entity_poly.pdbx_seq_one_letter_code
_entity_poly.pdbx_strand_id
1 'polypeptide(L)'
;MNKSDLTGSQSDMLNEVYHALTEEYRVRRAMLLERLKVTLQAFLWSGRLTEQGTLAEAEAAVSAALGALTDKPAVQVADVFRATPGDVAAVVSQRTVSGAAAAAAASNSIKSVLIGK
;
A
#
# COMPACT_ATOMS: atom_id res chain seq x y z
N MET A 1 -10.29 -21.36 -11.03
CA MET A 1 -10.79 -20.75 -12.28
C MET A 1 -9.58 -20.46 -13.13
N ASN A 2 -9.48 -21.07 -14.30
CA ASN A 2 -8.32 -20.92 -15.18
C ASN A 2 -8.60 -19.86 -16.24
N LYS A 3 -7.55 -19.21 -16.77
CA LYS A 3 -7.69 -18.21 -17.84
C LYS A 3 -8.40 -18.78 -19.08
N SER A 4 -8.24 -20.08 -19.35
CA SER A 4 -8.90 -20.82 -20.43
C SER A 4 -10.42 -20.84 -20.36
N ASP A 5 -10.99 -20.56 -19.19
CA ASP A 5 -12.42 -20.70 -18.93
C ASP A 5 -13.19 -19.42 -19.33
N LEU A 6 -12.48 -18.37 -19.74
CA LEU A 6 -13.06 -17.08 -20.16
C LEU A 6 -13.25 -17.02 -21.67
N THR A 7 -14.40 -16.51 -22.09
CA THR A 7 -14.62 -16.08 -23.48
C THR A 7 -13.77 -14.83 -23.81
N GLY A 8 -13.58 -14.53 -25.10
CA GLY A 8 -12.84 -13.34 -25.52
C GLY A 8 -13.41 -12.05 -24.91
N SER A 9 -14.73 -11.87 -24.97
CA SER A 9 -15.41 -10.70 -24.39
C SER A 9 -15.19 -10.58 -22.87
N GLN A 10 -15.18 -11.69 -22.14
CA GLN A 10 -14.91 -11.67 -20.69
C GLN A 10 -13.45 -11.35 -20.37
N SER A 11 -12.51 -11.82 -21.21
CA SER A 11 -11.09 -11.47 -21.08
C SER A 11 -10.86 -9.98 -21.34
N ASP A 12 -11.54 -9.40 -22.34
CA ASP A 12 -11.44 -7.98 -22.65
C ASP A 12 -11.98 -7.11 -21.51
N MET A 13 -13.16 -7.47 -20.98
CA MET A 13 -13.75 -6.81 -19.82
C MET A 13 -12.85 -6.90 -18.58
N LEU A 14 -12.23 -8.06 -18.34
CA LEU A 14 -11.29 -8.21 -17.22
C LEU A 14 -10.08 -7.29 -17.36
N ASN A 15 -9.53 -7.16 -18.57
CA ASN A 15 -8.41 -6.25 -18.83
C ASN A 15 -8.81 -4.79 -18.63
N GLU A 16 -10.00 -4.39 -19.08
CA GLU A 16 -10.54 -3.04 -18.87
C GLU A 16 -10.62 -2.71 -17.37
N VAL A 17 -11.22 -3.61 -16.58
CA VAL A 17 -11.32 -3.46 -15.12
C VAL A 17 -9.93 -3.41 -14.48
N TYR A 18 -9.01 -4.29 -14.89
CA TYR A 18 -7.64 -4.30 -14.39
C TYR A 18 -6.91 -2.98 -14.65
N HIS A 19 -7.07 -2.38 -15.84
CA HIS A 19 -6.47 -1.10 -16.18
C HIS A 19 -7.06 0.05 -15.36
N ALA A 20 -8.40 0.10 -15.24
CA ALA A 20 -9.07 1.11 -14.43
C ALA A 20 -8.61 1.06 -12.96
N LEU A 21 -8.57 -0.14 -12.36
CA LEU A 21 -8.10 -0.32 -10.99
C LEU A 21 -6.62 0.04 -10.84
N THR A 22 -5.77 -0.34 -11.80
CA THR A 22 -4.34 -0.03 -11.75
C THR A 22 -4.10 1.48 -11.65
N GLU A 23 -4.83 2.28 -12.43
CA GLU A 23 -4.72 3.75 -12.36
C GLU A 23 -5.27 4.33 -11.06
N GLU A 24 -6.41 3.86 -10.57
CA GLU A 24 -6.95 4.31 -9.28
C GLU A 24 -5.98 4.02 -8.13
N TYR A 25 -5.42 2.80 -8.08
CA TYR A 25 -4.47 2.43 -7.05
C TYR A 25 -3.15 3.19 -7.19
N ARG A 26 -2.72 3.52 -8.41
CA ARG A 26 -1.52 4.36 -8.62
C ARG A 26 -1.71 5.74 -8.00
N VAL A 27 -2.83 6.39 -8.25
CA VAL A 27 -3.15 7.71 -7.64
C VAL A 27 -3.20 7.61 -6.12
N ARG A 28 -3.83 6.56 -5.59
CA ARG A 28 -3.91 6.34 -4.14
C ARG A 28 -2.53 6.16 -3.50
N ARG A 29 -1.65 5.39 -4.15
CA ARG A 29 -0.26 5.18 -3.69
C ARG A 29 0.53 6.47 -3.74
N ALA A 30 0.42 7.26 -4.80
CA ALA A 30 1.09 8.57 -4.89
C ALA A 30 0.70 9.48 -3.72
N MET A 31 -0.60 9.55 -3.38
CA MET A 31 -1.06 10.35 -2.23
C MET A 31 -0.50 9.84 -0.89
N LEU A 32 -0.45 8.52 -0.68
CA LEU A 32 0.12 7.93 0.53
C LEU A 32 1.62 8.20 0.64
N LEU A 33 2.36 8.16 -0.48
CA LEU A 33 3.79 8.46 -0.51
C LEU A 33 4.06 9.93 -0.15
N GLU A 34 3.28 10.86 -0.70
CA GLU A 34 3.42 12.28 -0.34
C GLU A 34 3.10 12.52 1.14
N ARG A 35 2.03 11.88 1.66
CA ARG A 35 1.70 11.97 3.09
C ARG A 35 2.82 11.41 3.97
N LEU A 36 3.42 10.27 3.59
CA LEU A 36 4.56 9.69 4.29
C LEU A 36 5.76 10.63 4.26
N LYS A 37 6.08 11.22 3.11
CA LYS A 37 7.21 12.14 2.94
C LYS A 37 7.08 13.36 3.86
N VAL A 38 5.93 14.03 3.87
CA VAL A 38 5.70 15.20 4.74
C VAL A 38 5.80 14.82 6.21
N THR A 39 5.28 13.63 6.57
CA THR A 39 5.37 13.10 7.93
C THR A 39 6.83 12.90 8.36
N LEU A 40 7.64 12.24 7.52
CA LEU A 40 9.06 11.99 7.81
C LEU A 40 9.85 13.30 7.90
N GLN A 41 9.56 14.28 7.03
CA GLN A 41 10.17 15.61 7.11
C GLN A 41 9.87 16.30 8.45
N ALA A 42 8.64 16.22 8.94
CA ALA A 42 8.28 16.79 10.25
C ALA A 42 9.09 16.15 11.41
N PHE A 43 9.40 14.84 11.33
CA PHE A 43 10.27 14.19 12.31
C PHE A 43 11.73 14.63 12.18
N LEU A 44 12.25 14.76 10.96
CA LEU A 44 13.63 15.19 10.70
C LEU A 44 13.88 16.63 11.15
N TRP A 45 12.85 17.49 11.13
CA TRP A 45 12.94 18.86 11.64
C TRP A 45 12.82 18.97 13.16
N SER A 46 12.55 17.87 13.87
CA SER A 46 12.54 17.89 15.33
C SER A 46 13.97 18.04 15.88
N GLY A 47 14.16 18.95 16.84
CA GLY A 47 15.47 19.16 17.48
C GLY A 47 16.03 17.93 18.18
N ARG A 48 15.16 16.97 18.51
CA ARG A 48 15.49 15.74 19.23
C ARG A 48 16.56 14.89 18.53
N LEU A 49 16.52 14.78 17.20
CA LEU A 49 17.50 13.99 16.45
C LEU A 49 18.88 14.66 16.41
N THR A 50 18.91 16.00 16.37
CA THR A 50 20.13 16.79 16.47
C THR A 50 20.73 16.67 17.87
N GLU A 51 19.90 16.78 18.92
CA GLU A 51 20.32 16.61 20.32
C GLU A 51 20.88 15.22 20.60
N GLN A 52 20.35 14.19 19.94
CA GLN A 52 20.82 12.80 20.04
C GLN A 52 22.00 12.47 19.10
N GLY A 53 22.36 13.37 18.19
CA GLY A 53 23.44 13.15 17.22
C GLY A 53 23.12 12.11 16.13
N THR A 54 21.85 11.73 15.95
CA THR A 54 21.41 10.67 15.03
C THR A 54 20.76 11.19 13.74
N LEU A 55 20.76 12.51 13.52
CA LEU A 55 20.10 13.13 12.36
C LEU A 55 20.56 12.54 11.02
N ALA A 56 21.87 12.42 10.80
CA ALA A 56 22.42 11.92 9.54
C ALA A 56 22.01 10.46 9.26
N GLU A 57 21.95 9.62 10.30
CA GLU A 57 21.48 8.23 10.18
C GLU A 57 19.98 8.20 9.82
N ALA A 58 19.18 9.04 10.49
CA ALA A 58 17.75 9.15 10.21
C ALA A 58 17.46 9.64 8.78
N GLU A 59 18.21 10.64 8.29
CA GLU A 59 18.09 11.13 6.92
C GLU A 59 18.44 10.06 5.89
N ALA A 60 19.52 9.30 6.12
CA ALA A 60 19.90 8.19 5.27
C ALA A 60 18.82 7.09 5.23
N ALA A 61 18.27 6.72 6.39
CA ALA A 61 17.19 5.74 6.48
C ALA A 61 15.91 6.20 5.76
N VAL A 62 15.52 7.47 5.93
CA VAL A 62 14.36 8.05 5.22
C VAL A 62 14.59 8.07 3.72
N SER A 63 15.76 8.48 3.26
CA SER A 63 16.10 8.51 1.83
C SER A 63 16.03 7.12 1.21
N ALA A 64 16.63 6.12 1.86
CA ALA A 64 16.58 4.73 1.41
C ALA A 64 15.15 4.19 1.36
N ALA A 65 14.35 4.45 2.39
CA ALA A 65 12.96 4.01 2.45
C ALA A 65 12.10 4.64 1.33
N LEU A 66 12.23 5.95 1.10
CA LEU A 66 11.51 6.64 0.02
C LEU A 66 11.95 6.15 -1.36
N GLY A 67 13.24 5.89 -1.55
CA GLY A 67 13.78 5.37 -2.82
C GLY A 67 13.32 3.95 -3.17
N ALA A 68 12.98 3.13 -2.16
CA ALA A 68 12.46 1.78 -2.36
C ALA A 68 10.96 1.72 -2.69
N LEU A 69 10.22 2.82 -2.50
CA LEU A 69 8.78 2.87 -2.68
C LEU A 69 8.40 3.37 -4.08
N THR A 70 7.35 2.78 -4.65
CA THR A 70 6.81 3.16 -5.97
C THR A 70 5.32 3.41 -5.92
N ASP A 71 4.82 4.33 -6.74
CA ASP A 71 3.39 4.56 -6.93
C ASP A 71 2.74 3.50 -7.81
N LYS A 72 3.51 2.71 -8.56
CA LYS A 72 2.98 1.67 -9.44
C LYS A 72 2.62 0.39 -8.67
N PRO A 73 1.39 -0.15 -8.82
CA PRO A 73 1.06 -1.47 -8.31
C PRO A 73 1.94 -2.56 -8.95
N ALA A 74 2.42 -3.51 -8.15
CA ALA A 74 3.26 -4.62 -8.60
C ALA A 74 2.45 -5.90 -8.91
N VAL A 75 1.16 -5.75 -9.22
CA VAL A 75 0.22 -6.85 -9.50
C VAL A 75 -0.04 -6.93 -11.00
N GLN A 76 -0.19 -8.14 -11.53
CA GLN A 76 -0.54 -8.39 -12.93
C GLN A 76 -1.90 -9.08 -13.02
N VAL A 77 -2.57 -8.96 -14.17
CA VAL A 77 -3.86 -9.64 -14.41
C VAL A 77 -3.75 -11.17 -14.26
N ALA A 78 -2.57 -11.74 -14.54
CA ALA A 78 -2.31 -13.17 -14.36
C ALA A 78 -2.39 -13.62 -12.89
N ASP A 79 -2.12 -12.72 -11.94
CA ASP A 79 -2.14 -13.03 -10.51
C ASP A 79 -3.56 -13.27 -9.99
N VAL A 80 -4.58 -12.74 -10.67
CA VAL A 80 -6.00 -13.02 -10.37
C VAL A 80 -6.30 -14.51 -10.44
N PHE A 81 -5.71 -15.22 -11.41
CA PHE A 81 -5.91 -16.66 -11.60
C PHE A 81 -5.06 -17.52 -10.67
N ARG A 82 -4.05 -16.92 -10.03
CA ARG A 82 -3.21 -17.59 -9.04
C ARG A 82 -3.77 -17.47 -7.62
N ALA A 83 -4.66 -16.51 -7.40
CA ALA A 83 -5.30 -16.29 -6.11
C ALA A 83 -6.10 -17.52 -5.67
N THR A 84 -5.86 -17.96 -4.43
CA THR A 84 -6.58 -19.04 -3.79
C THR A 84 -7.77 -18.50 -2.98
N PRO A 85 -8.79 -19.32 -2.67
CA PRO A 85 -9.86 -18.92 -1.76
C PRO A 85 -9.35 -18.46 -0.39
N GLY A 86 -8.20 -18.97 0.08
CA GLY A 86 -7.57 -18.53 1.32
C GLY A 86 -7.06 -17.09 1.25
N ASP A 87 -6.46 -16.70 0.13
CA ASP A 87 -6.00 -15.32 -0.11
C ASP A 87 -7.18 -14.34 -0.10
N VAL A 88 -8.30 -14.74 -0.73
CA VAL A 88 -9.53 -13.94 -0.78
C VAL A 88 -10.23 -13.90 0.58
N ALA A 89 -10.31 -15.01 1.29
CA ALA A 89 -10.93 -15.09 2.62
C ALA A 89 -10.21 -14.19 3.64
N ALA A 90 -8.87 -14.10 3.57
CA ALA A 90 -8.10 -13.18 4.40
C ALA A 90 -8.49 -11.71 4.14
N VAL A 91 -8.69 -11.33 2.88
CA VAL A 91 -9.11 -9.97 2.51
C VAL A 91 -10.57 -9.70 2.90
N VAL A 92 -11.48 -10.65 2.68
CA VAL A 92 -12.92 -10.50 2.93
C VAL A 92 -13.25 -10.52 4.44
N SER A 93 -12.54 -11.34 5.22
CA SER A 93 -12.70 -11.39 6.68
C SER A 93 -12.14 -10.14 7.38
N GLN A 94 -11.23 -9.42 6.73
CA GLN A 94 -10.66 -8.19 7.26
C GLN A 94 -11.55 -6.99 6.90
N ARG A 95 -12.32 -6.54 7.90
CA ARG A 95 -13.21 -5.38 7.79
C ARG A 95 -12.41 -4.11 7.41
N THR A 96 -12.72 -3.51 6.27
CA THR A 96 -12.14 -2.26 5.75
C THR A 96 -12.67 -0.98 6.42
N VAL A 97 -13.04 -1.04 7.71
CA VAL A 97 -13.78 0.04 8.38
C VAL A 97 -12.89 0.74 9.42
N SER A 98 -13.00 2.07 9.47
CA SER A 98 -12.38 2.92 10.49
C SER A 98 -12.93 2.62 11.89
N GLY A 99 -12.05 2.27 12.83
CA GLY A 99 -12.39 2.11 14.26
C GLY A 99 -11.39 1.22 15.01
N ALA A 100 -11.39 1.30 16.35
CA ALA A 100 -10.43 0.62 17.23
C ALA A 100 -10.34 -0.92 17.04
N ALA A 101 -11.40 -1.56 16.54
CA ALA A 101 -11.41 -2.99 16.20
C ALA A 101 -10.56 -3.35 14.96
N ALA A 102 -10.22 -2.38 14.10
CA ALA A 102 -9.39 -2.61 12.91
C ALA A 102 -7.90 -2.83 13.23
N ALA A 103 -7.43 -2.38 14.41
CA ALA A 103 -6.03 -2.55 14.83
C ALA A 103 -5.66 -4.02 15.12
N ALA A 104 -6.63 -4.83 15.54
CA ALA A 104 -6.41 -6.25 15.86
C ALA A 104 -6.36 -7.17 14.62
N ALA A 105 -6.85 -6.71 13.46
CA ALA A 105 -6.91 -7.47 12.21
C ALA A 105 -5.96 -6.91 11.12
N ALA A 106 -5.02 -6.04 11.51
CA ALA A 106 -4.28 -5.14 10.63
C ALA A 106 -3.07 -5.79 9.93
N SER A 107 -3.28 -6.73 9.01
CA SER A 107 -2.24 -7.04 8.00
C SER A 107 -2.33 -6.13 6.77
N ASN A 108 -3.48 -5.48 6.53
CA ASN A 108 -3.77 -4.72 5.31
C ASN A 108 -4.34 -3.30 5.56
N SER A 109 -4.21 -2.76 6.78
CA SER A 109 -4.72 -1.41 7.09
C SER A 109 -3.82 -0.33 6.49
N ILE A 110 -4.32 0.34 5.46
CA ILE A 110 -3.67 1.51 4.83
C ILE A 110 -3.56 2.71 5.81
N LYS A 111 -4.29 2.71 6.93
CA LYS A 111 -4.40 3.84 7.86
C LYS A 111 -3.59 3.71 9.16
N SER A 112 -2.96 2.57 9.46
CA SER A 112 -2.24 2.39 10.72
C SER A 112 -0.80 2.88 10.65
N VAL A 113 -0.62 4.21 10.58
CA VAL A 113 0.55 4.86 11.17
C VAL A 113 0.02 5.69 12.33
N LEU A 114 0.14 5.15 13.54
CA LEU A 114 -0.08 5.89 14.79
C LEU A 114 1.15 6.75 15.05
N ILE A 115 1.00 8.07 14.97
CA ILE A 115 2.03 9.06 15.29
C ILE A 115 1.63 9.73 16.60
N GLY A 116 2.47 9.59 17.62
CA GLY A 116 2.31 10.25 18.91
C GLY A 116 1.41 9.49 19.89
N LYS A 117 1.91 9.33 21.12
CA LYS A 117 1.07 9.22 22.31
C LYS A 117 0.86 10.62 22.86
#